data_AF-A0A521PD11-F1
#
_entry.id   AF-A0A521PD11-F1
#
_cell.length_a   1.000
_cell.length_b   1.000
_cell.length_c   1.000
_cell.angle_alpha   90.00
_cell.angle_beta   90.00
_cell.angle_gamma   90.00
#
_symmetry.space_group_name_H-M   'P 1'
#
loop_
_entity.id
_entity.type
_entity.pdbx_description
1 polymer ?
#
loop_
_entity_poly.entity_id
_entity_poly.type
_entity_poly.pdbx_seq_one_letter_code
_entity_poly.pdbx_strand_id
1 'polypeptide(L)'
;MNANIERLKLIFIAVFLVAVIGVVVWQVGWAIPAAKCEKEQHKWWDYGQRVCAQPVLISDITGRVITDEKALAEARKALGRPAAPVAAPTAAAKN
;
A
#
# COMPACT_ATOMS: atom_id res chain seq x y z
N MET A 1 39.34 -4.55 -35.95
CA MET A 1 38.17 -3.86 -35.35
C MET A 1 38.59 -2.45 -34.98
N ASN A 2 37.74 -1.43 -35.17
CA ASN A 2 38.10 -0.05 -34.82
C ASN A 2 37.99 0.13 -33.30
N ALA A 3 39.12 0.40 -32.64
CA ALA A 3 39.20 0.51 -31.17
C ALA A 3 38.25 1.57 -30.58
N ASN A 4 37.92 2.61 -31.35
CA ASN A 4 36.99 3.65 -30.91
C ASN A 4 35.54 3.14 -30.86
N ILE A 5 35.15 2.31 -31.84
CA ILE A 5 33.81 1.70 -31.89
C ILE A 5 33.63 0.69 -30.75
N GLU A 6 34.66 -0.09 -30.42
CA GLU A 6 34.60 -1.03 -29.29
C GLU A 6 34.45 -0.32 -27.94
N ARG A 7 35.20 0.77 -27.71
CA ARG A 7 35.08 1.56 -26.49
C ARG A 7 33.70 2.17 -26.34
N LEU A 8 33.16 2.75 -27.42
CA LEU A 8 31.82 3.34 -27.39
C LEU A 8 30.75 2.28 -27.07
N LYS A 9 30.83 1.10 -27.69
CA LYS A 9 29.93 -0.02 -27.40
C LYS A 9 29.95 -0.41 -25.93
N LEU A 10 31.14 -0.53 -25.33
CA LEU A 10 31.29 -0.92 -23.93
C LEU A 10 30.70 0.14 -22.99
N ILE A 11 30.91 1.43 -23.28
CA ILE A 11 30.32 2.51 -22.48
C ILE A 11 28.79 2.45 -22.54
N PHE A 12 28.20 2.26 -23.72
CA PHE A 12 26.75 2.12 -23.85
C PHE A 12 26.20 0.93 -23.04
N ILE A 13 26.86 -0.23 -23.13
CA ILE A 13 26.46 -1.40 -22.36
C ILE A 13 26.57 -1.13 -20.85
N ALA A 14 27.65 -0.49 -20.41
CA ALA A 14 27.85 -0.16 -19.00
C ALA A 14 26.73 0.78 -18.49
N VAL A 15 26.45 1.87 -19.20
CA VAL A 15 25.39 2.82 -18.84
C VAL A 15 24.02 2.13 -18.83
N PHE A 16 23.74 1.31 -19.84
CA PHE A 16 22.50 0.53 -19.89
C PHE A 16 22.33 -0.38 -18.68
N LEU A 17 23.37 -1.14 -18.32
CA LEU A 17 23.33 -2.02 -17.16
C LEU A 17 23.12 -1.26 -15.86
N VAL A 18 23.79 -0.11 -15.69
CA VAL A 18 23.61 0.75 -14.51
C VAL A 18 22.17 1.25 -14.41
N ALA A 19 21.58 1.68 -15.53
CA ALA A 19 20.18 2.13 -15.56
C ALA A 19 19.21 0.99 -15.21
N VAL A 20 19.41 -0.21 -15.78
CA VAL A 20 18.60 -1.39 -15.48
C VAL A 20 18.67 -1.74 -14.00
N ILE A 21 19.87 -1.75 -13.42
CA ILE A 21 20.06 -2.02 -11.99
C ILE A 21 19.32 -0.97 -11.15
N GLY A 22 19.41 0.32 -11.51
CA GLY A 22 18.67 1.39 -10.84
C GLY A 22 17.17 1.15 -10.82
N VAL A 23 16.60 0.75 -11.96
CA VAL A 23 15.17 0.41 -12.06
C VAL A 23 14.82 -0.81 -11.20
N VAL A 24 15.65 -1.86 -11.20
CA VAL A 24 15.42 -3.05 -10.38
C VAL A 24 15.43 -2.71 -8.89
N VAL A 25 16.39 -1.91 -8.42
CA VAL A 25 16.46 -1.46 -7.03
C VAL A 25 15.20 -0.68 -6.65
N TRP A 26 14.73 0.22 -7.52
CA TRP A 26 13.48 0.95 -7.31
C TRP A 26 12.26 0.02 -7.23
N GLN A 27 12.17 -0.94 -8.16
CA GLN A 27 11.06 -1.89 -8.19
C GLN A 27 10.99 -2.73 -6.91
N VAL A 28 12.11 -3.27 -6.47
CA VAL A 28 12.19 -4.10 -5.26
C VAL A 28 11.98 -3.28 -3.99
N GLY A 29 12.50 -2.05 -3.95
CA GLY A 29 12.41 -1.20 -2.76
C GLY A 29 11.06 -0.50 -2.57
N TRP A 30 10.34 -0.20 -3.64
CA TRP A 30 9.12 0.62 -3.58
C TRP A 30 7.94 0.02 -4.33
N ALA A 31 8.08 -0.27 -5.63
CA ALA A 31 6.92 -0.61 -6.46
C ALA A 31 6.28 -1.95 -6.07
N ILE A 32 7.10 -2.99 -5.83
CA ILE A 32 6.61 -4.31 -5.42
C ILE A 32 6.00 -4.27 -4.01
N PRO A 33 6.69 -3.72 -2.98
CA PRO A 33 6.09 -3.55 -1.65
C PRO A 33 4.77 -2.77 -1.66
N ALA A 34 4.71 -1.67 -2.43
CA ALA A 34 3.49 -0.86 -2.58
C ALA A 34 2.35 -1.69 -3.18
N ALA A 35 2.62 -2.38 -4.29
CA ALA A 35 1.61 -3.19 -4.97
C ALA A 35 1.10 -4.33 -4.08
N LYS A 36 1.97 -4.98 -3.30
CA LYS A 36 1.54 -6.02 -2.34
C LYS A 36 0.68 -5.44 -1.22
N CYS A 37 1.08 -4.30 -0.66
CA CYS A 37 0.34 -3.65 0.42
C CYS A 37 -1.08 -3.28 -0.02
N GLU A 38 -1.21 -2.65 -1.18
CA GLU A 38 -2.50 -2.15 -1.66
C GLU A 38 -3.40 -3.26 -2.20
N LYS A 39 -2.85 -4.22 -2.96
CA LYS A 39 -3.65 -5.27 -3.62
C LYS A 39 -3.96 -6.46 -2.73
N GLU A 40 -3.00 -6.90 -1.90
CA GLU A 40 -3.17 -8.13 -1.11
C GLU A 40 -3.73 -7.84 0.28
N GLN A 41 -3.38 -6.69 0.87
CA GLN A 41 -3.68 -6.41 2.27
C GLN A 41 -4.79 -5.36 2.49
N HIS A 42 -5.33 -4.76 1.42
CA HIS A 42 -6.28 -3.63 1.51
C HIS A 42 -5.78 -2.50 2.42
N LYS A 43 -4.46 -2.33 2.46
CA LYS A 43 -3.76 -1.33 3.27
C LYS A 43 -3.18 -0.24 2.38
N TRP A 44 -2.78 0.87 2.98
CA TRP A 44 -2.17 1.96 2.25
C TRP A 44 -0.65 1.92 2.37
N TRP A 45 0.05 2.03 1.24
CA TRP A 45 1.50 2.16 1.21
C TRP A 45 1.97 3.59 1.54
N ASP A 46 2.80 3.72 2.58
CA ASP A 46 3.52 4.97 2.88
C ASP A 46 4.89 4.96 2.19
N TYR A 47 5.08 5.85 1.21
CA TYR A 47 6.34 5.99 0.47
C TYR A 47 7.51 6.54 1.30
N GLY A 48 7.22 7.35 2.32
CA GLY A 48 8.23 7.99 3.16
C GLY A 48 8.80 7.01 4.17
N GLN A 49 7.93 6.33 4.92
CA GLN A 49 8.34 5.36 5.94
C GLN A 49 8.54 3.94 5.38
N ARG A 50 8.12 3.68 4.14
CA ARG A 50 8.15 2.35 3.49
C ARG A 50 7.40 1.29 4.30
N VAL A 51 6.28 1.68 4.89
CA VAL A 51 5.44 0.79 5.71
C VAL A 51 4.04 0.69 5.12
N CYS A 52 3.41 -0.45 5.40
CA CYS A 52 2.05 -0.72 5.01
C CYS A 52 1.11 -0.32 6.16
N ALA A 53 0.46 0.83 6.04
CA ALA A 53 -0.38 1.42 7.07
C ALA A 53 -1.82 0.85 7.02
N GLN A 54 -2.41 0.63 8.19
CA GLN A 54 -3.80 0.18 8.30
C GLN A 54 -4.75 1.38 8.21
N PRO A 55 -5.64 1.43 7.20
CA PRO A 55 -6.67 2.45 7.17
C PRO A 55 -7.70 2.18 8.29
N VAL A 56 -8.10 3.24 8.99
CA VAL A 56 -9.07 3.22 10.09
C VAL A 56 -10.25 4.14 9.76
N LEU A 57 -11.45 3.76 10.18
CA LEU A 57 -12.63 4.60 9.99
C LEU A 57 -12.58 5.78 10.96
N ILE A 58 -12.96 6.96 10.48
CA ILE A 58 -13.12 8.13 11.35
C ILE A 58 -14.14 7.88 12.47
N SER A 59 -15.16 7.04 12.21
CA SER A 59 -16.15 6.60 13.19
C SER A 59 -15.55 5.74 14.31
N ASP A 60 -14.50 4.95 14.02
CA ASP A 60 -13.81 4.12 15.01
C ASP A 60 -13.00 5.01 15.98
N ILE A 61 -12.55 6.18 15.53
CA ILE A 61 -11.78 7.13 16.34
C ILE A 61 -12.72 8.07 17.11
N THR A 62 -13.73 8.60 16.43
CA THR A 62 -14.61 9.65 16.98
C THR A 62 -15.83 9.11 17.72
N GLY A 63 -16.11 7.81 17.61
CA GLY A 63 -17.31 7.16 18.16
C GLY A 63 -18.61 7.54 17.44
N ARG A 64 -18.55 8.41 16.42
CA ARG A 64 -19.71 8.80 15.61
C ARG A 64 -19.92 7.77 14.51
N VAL A 65 -20.67 6.73 14.82
CA VAL A 65 -21.00 5.67 13.84
C VAL A 65 -21.79 6.23 12.68
N ILE A 66 -21.48 5.74 11.48
CA ILE A 66 -22.29 5.99 10.29
C ILE A 66 -23.65 5.34 10.54
N THR A 67 -24.71 6.14 10.61
CA THR A 67 -26.06 5.67 10.92
C THR A 67 -26.75 4.99 9.74
N ASP A 68 -26.26 5.23 8.53
CA ASP A 68 -26.73 4.56 7.32
C ASP A 68 -26.00 3.22 7.14
N GLU A 69 -26.75 2.12 7.18
CA GLU A 69 -26.19 0.77 7.09
C GLU A 69 -25.51 0.49 5.75
N LYS A 70 -26.00 1.08 4.65
CA LYS A 70 -25.37 0.90 3.33
C LYS A 70 -24.02 1.59 3.28
N ALA A 71 -23.94 2.83 3.72
CA ALA A 71 -22.70 3.60 3.79
C ALA A 71 -21.67 2.94 4.72
N LEU A 72 -22.11 2.39 5.85
CA LEU A 72 -21.25 1.64 6.77
C LEU A 72 -20.72 0.35 6.12
N ALA A 73 -21.57 -0.41 5.43
CA ALA A 73 -21.18 -1.63 4.74
C ALA A 73 -20.17 -1.37 3.62
N GLU A 74 -20.38 -0.32 2.83
CA GLU A 74 -19.44 0.11 1.78
C GLU A 74 -18.09 0.53 2.37
N ALA A 75 -18.10 1.31 3.45
CA ALA A 75 -16.89 1.76 4.12
C ALA A 75 -16.09 0.59 4.70
N ARG A 76 -16.75 -0.41 5.30
CA ARG A 76 -16.08 -1.63 5.78
C ARG A 76 -15.52 -2.48 4.63
N LYS A 77 -16.25 -2.58 3.53
CA LYS A 77 -15.80 -3.30 2.33
C LYS A 77 -14.56 -2.65 1.73
N ALA A 78 -14.50 -1.32 1.67
CA ALA A 78 -13.33 -0.58 1.19
C ALA A 78 -12.07 -0.86 2.01
N LEU A 79 -12.23 -1.18 3.30
CA LEU A 79 -11.14 -1.51 4.23
C LEU A 79 -10.79 -3.00 4.22
N GLY A 80 -11.45 -3.81 3.39
CA GLY A 80 -11.30 -5.26 3.39
C GLY A 80 -11.73 -5.92 4.71
N ARG A 81 -12.46 -5.20 5.59
CA ARG A 81 -12.92 -5.73 6.87
C ARG A 81 -14.21 -6.50 6.61
N PRO A 82 -14.31 -7.79 6.97
CA PRO A 82 -15.58 -8.49 6.89
C PRO A 82 -16.62 -7.74 7.73
N ALA A 83 -17.88 -7.78 7.32
CA ALA A 83 -18.97 -7.20 8.11
C ALA A 83 -18.89 -7.81 9.52
N ALA A 84 -18.41 -7.04 10.49
CA ALA A 84 -18.36 -7.49 11.86
C ALA A 84 -19.79 -7.87 12.26
N PRO A 85 -20.01 -9.05 12.87
CA PRO A 85 -21.29 -9.34 13.52
C PRO A 85 -21.57 -8.15 14.43
N VAL A 86 -22.77 -7.60 14.34
CA VAL A 86 -23.21 -6.50 15.19
C VAL A 86 -22.99 -6.93 16.63
N ALA A 87 -21.91 -6.47 17.26
CA ALA A 87 -21.72 -6.65 18.67
C ALA A 87 -22.86 -5.88 19.33
N ALA A 88 -23.79 -6.64 19.92
CA ALA A 88 -24.89 -6.08 20.67
C ALA A 88 -24.33 -5.02 21.64
N PRO A 89 -24.98 -3.85 21.78
CA PRO A 89 -24.51 -2.80 22.66
C PRO A 89 -24.36 -3.39 24.06
N THR A 90 -23.14 -3.35 24.60
CA THR A 90 -22.89 -3.69 26.00
C THR A 90 -23.72 -2.75 26.84
N ALA A 91 -24.76 -3.32 27.46
CA ALA A 91 -25.69 -2.65 28.34
C ALA A 91 -24.93 -1.86 29.41
N ALA A 92 -25.44 -0.65 29.66
CA ALA A 92 -25.02 0.28 30.68
C ALA A 92 -24.67 -0.40 32.01
N ALA A 93 -23.45 -0.19 32.49
CA ALA A 93 -23.14 -0.33 33.91
C ALA A 93 -23.64 0.95 34.62
N LYS A 94 -24.83 0.86 35.22
CA LYS A 94 -25.28 1.78 36.26
C LYS A 94 -24.54 1.42 37.55
N ASN A 95 -23.87 2.40 38.16
CA ASN A 95 -23.69 2.49 39.61
C ASN A 95 -24.35 3.79 40.08
#